data_AF-A6TMG8-F1
#
_entry.id   AF-A6TMG8-F1
#
_cell.length_a   1.000
_cell.length_b   1.000
_cell.length_c   1.000
_cell.angle_alpha   90.00
_cell.angle_beta   90.00
_cell.angle_gamma   90.00
#
_symmetry.space_group_name_H-M   'P 1'
#
loop_
_entity.id
_entity.type
_entity.pdbx_description
1 polymer ?
#
loop_
_entity_poly.entity_id
_entity_poly.type
_entity_poly.pdbx_seq_one_letter_code
_entity_poly.pdbx_strand_id
1 'polypeptide(L)'
;MILEHFMEIAVPYAIHLLEAMGIFVILFTALKAFAQYAVQTFNFTDDTIKIELAKSLALGLEFKLAGEILKTVTIRDLSEVYVLAAIIALRVILTFVIHWEIESDIKHCNEFKNLKESQDPKKTFRLLKGRVNQH
;
A
#
# COMPACT_ATOMS: atom_id res chain seq x y z
N MET A 1 -17.67 -0.42 38.36
CA MET A 1 -18.86 0.43 38.08
C MET A 1 -18.54 1.70 37.30
N ILE A 2 -17.94 2.79 37.85
CA ILE A 2 -17.69 4.03 37.06
C ILE A 2 -16.72 3.81 35.88
N LEU A 3 -15.63 3.06 36.10
CA LEU A 3 -14.57 2.86 35.11
C LEU A 3 -15.00 1.91 33.98
N GLU A 4 -15.77 0.88 34.31
CA GLU A 4 -16.32 -0.06 33.31
C GLU A 4 -17.30 0.65 32.37
N HIS A 5 -18.18 1.49 32.92
CA HIS A 5 -19.13 2.27 32.12
C HIS A 5 -18.41 3.30 31.22
N PHE A 6 -17.33 3.92 31.72
CA PHE A 6 -16.50 4.80 30.92
C PHE A 6 -15.84 4.07 29.75
N MET A 7 -15.29 2.86 29.97
CA MET A 7 -14.65 2.05 28.94
C MET A 7 -15.66 1.53 27.90
N GLU A 8 -16.85 1.10 28.33
CA GLU A 8 -17.94 0.66 27.43
C GLU A 8 -18.38 1.76 26.46
N ILE A 9 -18.24 3.03 26.84
CA ILE A 9 -18.56 4.18 26.00
C ILE A 9 -17.33 4.58 25.17
N ALA A 10 -16.17 4.74 25.79
CA ALA A 10 -14.99 5.30 25.14
C ALA A 10 -14.39 4.39 24.06
N VAL A 11 -14.35 3.07 24.28
CA VAL A 11 -13.69 2.13 23.36
C VAL A 11 -14.40 2.03 22.00
N PRO A 12 -15.74 1.91 21.91
CA PRO A 12 -16.43 1.96 20.62
C PRO A 12 -16.18 3.24 19.82
N TYR A 13 -16.15 4.40 20.49
CA TYR A 13 -15.81 5.66 19.81
C TYR A 13 -14.39 5.66 19.26
N ALA A 14 -13.42 5.15 20.04
CA ALA A 14 -12.03 5.04 19.59
C ALA A 14 -11.88 4.09 18.40
N ILE A 15 -12.59 2.95 18.40
CA ILE A 15 -12.63 2.00 17.28
C ILE A 15 -13.12 2.70 16.01
N HIS A 16 -14.28 3.37 16.08
CA HIS A 16 -14.85 4.05 14.92
C HIS A 16 -13.97 5.19 14.42
N LEU A 17 -13.30 5.91 15.31
CA LEU A 17 -12.31 6.93 14.94
C LEU A 17 -11.12 6.33 14.18
N LEU A 18 -10.53 5.25 14.67
CA LEU A 18 -9.43 4.56 14.01
C LEU A 18 -9.83 4.04 12.63
N GLU A 19 -11.01 3.40 12.54
CA GLU A 19 -11.56 2.93 11.26
C GLU A 19 -11.79 4.10 10.29
N ALA A 20 -12.37 5.20 10.76
CA ALA A 20 -12.63 6.38 9.95
C ALA A 20 -11.34 7.04 9.44
N MET A 21 -10.30 7.13 10.27
CA MET A 21 -8.98 7.64 9.86
C MET A 21 -8.37 6.78 8.76
N GLY A 22 -8.40 5.46 8.91
CA GLY A 22 -7.88 4.54 7.90
C GLY A 22 -8.61 4.68 6.55
N ILE A 23 -9.95 4.74 6.59
CA ILE A 23 -10.78 4.97 5.40
C ILE A 23 -10.45 6.33 4.76
N PHE A 24 -10.33 7.38 5.57
CA PHE A 24 -10.06 8.73 5.10
C PHE A 24 -8.72 8.83 4.36
N VAL A 25 -7.64 8.29 4.93
CA VAL A 25 -6.31 8.30 4.32
C VAL A 25 -6.29 7.57 2.98
N ILE A 26 -6.90 6.38 2.93
CA ILE A 26 -7.00 5.58 1.70
C ILE A 26 -7.82 6.32 0.65
N LEU A 27 -8.99 6.83 1.04
CA LEU A 27 -9.93 7.46 0.12
C LEU A 27 -9.36 8.75 -0.47
N PHE A 28 -8.75 9.61 0.34
CA PHE A 28 -8.17 10.86 -0.12
C PHE A 28 -7.04 10.62 -1.12
N THR A 29 -6.14 9.67 -0.82
CA THR A 29 -5.01 9.35 -1.70
C THR A 29 -5.49 8.66 -2.98
N ALA A 30 -6.48 7.77 -2.89
CA ALA A 30 -7.10 7.13 -4.04
C ALA A 30 -7.76 8.14 -4.98
N LEU A 31 -8.54 9.08 -4.45
CA LEU A 31 -9.19 10.13 -5.23
C LEU A 31 -8.17 11.05 -5.91
N LYS A 32 -7.11 11.46 -5.19
CA LYS A 32 -6.02 12.26 -5.74
C LYS A 32 -5.33 11.53 -6.89
N ALA A 33 -4.96 10.27 -6.69
CA ALA A 33 -4.30 9.45 -7.71
C ALA A 33 -5.20 9.22 -8.92
N PHE A 34 -6.49 8.98 -8.71
CA PHE A 34 -7.47 8.81 -9.78
C PHE A 34 -7.67 10.10 -10.58
N ALA A 35 -7.78 11.26 -9.91
CA ALA A 35 -7.90 12.56 -10.57
C ALA A 35 -6.64 12.88 -11.41
N GLN A 36 -5.45 12.64 -10.85
CA GLN A 36 -4.19 12.79 -11.58
C GLN A 36 -4.14 11.84 -12.78
N TYR A 37 -4.47 10.56 -12.60
CA TYR A 37 -4.53 9.59 -13.68
C TYR A 37 -5.49 10.00 -14.81
N ALA A 38 -6.71 10.46 -14.45
CA ALA A 38 -7.71 10.89 -15.41
C ALA A 38 -7.25 12.12 -16.21
N VAL A 39 -6.66 13.11 -15.55
CA VAL A 39 -6.11 14.31 -16.21
C VAL A 39 -4.86 13.98 -17.06
N GLN A 40 -4.06 13.00 -16.63
CA GLN A 40 -2.73 12.72 -17.16
C GLN A 40 -2.69 11.55 -18.17
N THR A 41 -3.83 11.23 -18.78
CA THR A 41 -4.03 10.25 -19.88
C THR A 41 -2.98 10.32 -21.02
N PHE A 42 -2.08 11.31 -21.05
CA PHE A 42 -0.96 11.42 -22.01
C PHE A 42 0.45 11.01 -21.52
N ASN A 43 0.72 10.72 -20.24
CA ASN A 43 2.07 10.30 -19.80
C ASN A 43 2.04 9.27 -18.64
N PHE A 44 2.20 8.00 -19.00
CA PHE A 44 2.04 6.82 -18.15
C PHE A 44 3.27 6.46 -17.29
N THR A 45 4.10 7.43 -16.91
CA THR A 45 5.44 7.18 -16.35
C THR A 45 5.62 7.71 -14.93
N ASP A 46 4.57 7.72 -14.11
CA ASP A 46 4.66 8.24 -12.74
C ASP A 46 4.57 7.11 -11.70
N ASP A 47 5.69 6.38 -11.54
CA ASP A 47 5.85 5.38 -10.48
C ASP A 47 5.66 5.99 -9.07
N THR A 48 5.80 7.33 -8.96
CA THR A 48 5.54 8.11 -7.75
C THR A 48 4.12 7.92 -7.22
N ILE A 49 3.10 7.97 -8.10
CA ILE A 49 1.69 7.88 -7.71
C ILE A 49 1.38 6.47 -7.16
N LYS A 50 1.96 5.43 -7.78
CA LYS A 50 1.80 4.04 -7.33
C LYS A 50 2.41 3.82 -5.94
N ILE A 51 3.60 4.37 -5.69
CA ILE A 51 4.27 4.29 -4.39
C ILE A 51 3.48 5.05 -3.33
N GLU A 52 2.95 6.23 -3.65
CA GLU A 52 2.11 7.02 -2.73
C GLU A 52 0.83 6.25 -2.36
N LEU A 53 0.17 5.64 -3.34
CA LEU A 53 -1.00 4.79 -3.10
C LEU A 53 -0.67 3.58 -2.21
N ALA A 54 0.39 2.83 -2.53
CA ALA A 54 0.79 1.66 -1.75
C ALA A 54 1.08 2.02 -0.27
N LYS A 55 1.77 3.15 -0.03
CA LYS A 55 2.03 3.66 1.32
C LYS A 55 0.74 4.04 2.06
N SER A 56 -0.17 4.76 1.40
CA SER A 56 -1.45 5.15 2.01
C SER A 56 -2.36 3.95 2.31
N LEU A 57 -2.33 2.92 1.45
CA LEU A 57 -3.04 1.67 1.67
C LEU A 57 -2.49 0.90 2.87
N ALA A 58 -1.16 0.76 2.98
CA ALA A 58 -0.51 0.15 4.13
C ALA A 58 -0.89 0.87 5.43
N LEU A 59 -0.77 2.22 5.44
CA LEU A 59 -1.10 3.03 6.61
C LEU A 59 -2.59 2.94 7.01
N GLY A 60 -3.50 2.97 6.03
CA GLY A 60 -4.92 2.83 6.32
C GLY A 60 -5.29 1.44 6.84
N LEU A 61 -4.59 0.41 6.40
CA LEU A 61 -4.75 -0.95 6.91
C LEU A 61 -4.23 -1.08 8.35
N GLU A 62 -3.12 -0.43 8.70
CA GLU A 62 -2.62 -0.37 10.08
C GLU A 62 -3.64 0.27 11.03
N PHE A 63 -4.28 1.37 10.62
CA PHE A 63 -5.35 1.99 11.41
C PHE A 63 -6.59 1.09 11.56
N LYS A 64 -6.99 0.37 10.50
CA LYS A 64 -8.08 -0.62 10.61
C LYS A 64 -7.72 -1.78 11.52
N LEU A 65 -6.49 -2.26 11.47
CA LEU A 65 -6.00 -3.32 12.33
C LEU A 65 -5.98 -2.88 13.80
N ALA A 66 -5.57 -1.63 14.08
CA ALA A 66 -5.63 -1.07 15.42
C ALA A 66 -7.07 -1.02 15.98
N GLY A 67 -8.05 -0.63 15.15
CA GLY A 67 -9.47 -0.66 15.52
C GLY A 67 -9.99 -2.07 15.77
N GLU A 68 -9.58 -3.04 14.95
CA GLU A 68 -9.92 -4.46 15.14
C GLU A 68 -9.30 -5.03 16.42
N ILE A 69 -8.06 -4.66 16.79
CA ILE A 69 -7.44 -5.03 18.08
C ILE A 69 -8.19 -4.39 19.26
N LEU A 70 -8.56 -3.12 19.19
CA LEU A 70 -9.31 -2.48 20.28
C LEU A 70 -10.68 -3.14 20.50
N LYS A 71 -11.28 -3.66 19.42
CA LYS A 71 -12.54 -4.42 19.46
C LYS A 71 -12.39 -5.72 20.25
N THR A 72 -11.24 -6.41 20.14
CA THR A 72 -10.98 -7.64 20.92
C THR A 72 -10.74 -7.38 22.41
N VAL A 73 -10.27 -6.18 22.80
CA VAL A 73 -10.13 -5.80 24.21
C VAL A 73 -11.48 -5.68 24.94
N THR A 74 -12.56 -5.41 24.21
CA THR A 74 -13.92 -5.28 24.77
C THR A 74 -14.67 -6.62 24.80
N ILE A 75 -14.23 -7.59 24.00
CA ILE A 75 -14.85 -8.91 23.91
C ILE A 75 -14.35 -9.78 25.07
N ARG A 76 -15.28 -10.22 25.93
CA ARG A 76 -14.99 -11.09 27.08
C ARG A 76 -15.04 -12.58 26.75
N ASP A 77 -15.53 -12.96 25.56
CA ASP A 77 -15.71 -14.34 25.13
C ASP A 77 -14.72 -14.70 24.01
N LEU A 78 -13.82 -15.64 24.30
CA LEU A 78 -12.76 -16.05 23.36
C LEU A 78 -13.32 -16.61 22.05
N SER A 79 -14.56 -17.12 22.05
CA SER A 79 -15.25 -17.67 20.87
C SER A 79 -15.43 -16.63 19.75
N GLU A 80 -15.74 -15.39 20.11
CA GLU A 80 -15.94 -14.29 19.15
C GLU A 80 -14.61 -13.68 18.67
N VAL A 81 -13.57 -13.75 19.50
CA VAL A 81 -12.22 -13.29 19.16
C VAL A 81 -11.60 -14.11 18.02
N TYR A 82 -11.88 -15.42 17.95
CA TYR A 82 -11.35 -16.30 16.89
C TYR A 82 -11.85 -15.93 15.49
N VAL A 83 -13.12 -15.56 15.34
CA VAL A 83 -13.69 -15.18 14.04
C VAL A 83 -13.08 -13.87 13.55
N LEU A 84 -12.93 -12.90 14.44
CA LEU A 84 -12.26 -11.62 14.13
C LEU A 84 -10.80 -11.85 13.74
N ALA A 85 -10.05 -12.67 14.49
CA ALA A 85 -8.67 -13.01 14.17
C ALA A 85 -8.54 -13.69 12.81
N ALA A 86 -9.47 -14.59 12.45
CA ALA A 86 -9.49 -15.24 11.15
C ALA A 86 -9.70 -14.23 10.00
N ILE A 87 -10.61 -13.26 10.17
CA ILE A 87 -10.85 -12.21 9.17
C ILE A 87 -9.62 -11.31 8.99
N ILE A 88 -8.94 -10.95 10.08
CA ILE A 88 -7.71 -10.14 10.03
C ILE A 88 -6.59 -10.92 9.32
N ALA A 89 -6.41 -12.19 9.67
CA ALA A 89 -5.40 -13.05 9.04
C ALA A 89 -5.62 -13.19 7.54
N LEU A 90 -6.88 -13.43 7.12
CA LEU A 90 -7.25 -13.46 5.70
C LEU A 90 -6.92 -12.14 4.99
N ARG A 91 -7.18 -10.99 5.65
CA ARG A 91 -6.87 -9.66 5.10
C ARG A 91 -5.37 -9.46 4.88
N VAL A 92 -4.54 -9.91 5.81
CA VAL A 92 -3.06 -9.84 5.68
C VAL A 92 -2.59 -10.72 4.53
N ILE A 93 -3.07 -11.96 4.44
CA ILE A 93 -2.67 -12.90 3.39
C ILE A 93 -3.04 -12.36 2.01
N LEU A 94 -4.29 -11.90 1.82
CA LEU A 94 -4.74 -11.40 0.52
C LEU A 94 -3.96 -10.15 0.09
N THR A 95 -3.72 -9.22 1.03
CA THR A 95 -2.95 -7.99 0.75
C THR A 95 -1.50 -8.32 0.38
N PHE A 96 -0.90 -9.29 1.07
CA PHE A 96 0.50 -9.68 0.84
C PHE A 96 0.69 -10.44 -0.48
N VAL A 97 -0.27 -11.31 -0.84
CA VAL A 97 -0.29 -11.99 -2.15
C VAL A 97 -0.31 -10.96 -3.29
N ILE A 98 -1.18 -9.95 -3.20
CA ILE A 98 -1.25 -8.88 -4.21
C ILE A 98 0.07 -8.10 -4.27
N HIS A 99 0.68 -7.78 -3.12
CA HIS A 99 1.95 -7.06 -3.09
C HIS A 99 3.10 -7.84 -3.73
N TRP A 100 3.16 -9.16 -3.51
CA TRP A 100 4.16 -10.04 -4.12
C TRP A 100 4.01 -10.19 -5.62
N GLU A 101 2.78 -10.26 -6.14
CA GLU A 101 2.55 -10.24 -7.59
C GLU A 101 3.04 -8.92 -8.20
N ILE A 102 2.73 -7.78 -7.58
CA ILE A 102 3.15 -6.46 -8.09
C ILE A 102 4.68 -6.30 -8.06
N GLU A 103 5.36 -6.71 -7.00
CA GLU A 103 6.83 -6.64 -6.90
C GLU A 103 7.53 -7.55 -7.93
N SER A 104 6.95 -8.74 -8.17
CA SER A 104 7.45 -9.68 -9.18
C SER A 104 7.34 -9.10 -10.59
N ASP A 105 6.21 -8.48 -10.92
CA ASP A 105 5.97 -7.86 -12.22
C ASP A 105 6.88 -6.64 -12.47
N ILE A 106 7.15 -5.84 -11.43
CA ILE A 106 8.08 -4.70 -11.51
C ILE A 106 9.51 -5.18 -11.79
N LYS A 107 9.97 -6.25 -11.13
CA LYS A 107 11.32 -6.81 -11.36
C LYS A 107 11.48 -7.35 -12.78
N HIS A 108 10.49 -8.09 -13.27
CA HIS A 108 10.53 -8.61 -14.64
C HIS A 108 10.57 -7.49 -15.68
N CYS A 109 9.87 -6.37 -15.46
CA CYS A 109 9.90 -5.21 -16.35
C CYS A 109 11.25 -4.49 -16.36
N ASN A 110 11.94 -4.38 -15.22
CA ASN A 110 13.26 -3.75 -15.11
C ASN A 110 14.38 -4.57 -15.78
N GLU A 111 14.27 -5.91 -15.75
CA GLU A 111 15.23 -6.77 -16.43
C GLU A 111 15.09 -6.65 -17.96
N PHE A 112 13.86 -6.62 -18.47
CA PHE A 112 13.60 -6.35 -19.89
C PHE A 112 14.04 -4.96 -20.35
N LYS A 113 13.91 -3.92 -19.51
CA LYS A 113 14.46 -2.58 -19.80
C LYS A 113 15.99 -2.60 -19.90
N ASN A 114 16.68 -3.25 -18.96
CA ASN A 114 18.15 -3.35 -18.98
C ASN A 114 18.65 -4.15 -20.19
N LEU A 115 17.96 -5.22 -20.57
CA LEU A 115 18.31 -6.01 -21.76
C LEU A 115 18.13 -5.20 -23.06
N LYS A 116 17.05 -4.43 -23.18
CA LYS A 116 16.85 -3.50 -24.31
C LYS A 116 17.89 -2.37 -24.33
N GLU A 117 18.31 -1.89 -23.17
CA GLU A 117 19.27 -0.78 -23.06
C GLU A 117 20.73 -1.23 -23.34
N SER A 118 21.09 -2.47 -23.02
CA SER A 118 22.38 -3.08 -23.37
C SER A 118 22.50 -3.40 -24.86
N GLN A 119 21.38 -3.66 -25.53
CA GLN A 119 21.33 -3.97 -26.96
C GLN A 119 21.14 -2.74 -27.85
N ASP A 120 20.97 -1.53 -27.28
CA ASP A 120 20.81 -0.29 -28.07
C ASP A 120 22.12 0.08 -28.80
N PRO A 121 22.16 -0.04 -30.15
CA PRO A 121 23.35 0.28 -30.92
C PRO A 121 23.78 1.75 -30.78
N LYS A 122 22.87 2.67 -30.43
CA LYS A 122 23.19 4.10 -30.23
C LYS A 122 23.95 4.35 -28.93
N LYS A 123 23.66 3.58 -27.86
CA LYS A 123 24.37 3.68 -26.57
C LYS A 123 25.78 3.13 -26.69
N THR A 124 25.94 1.98 -27.35
CA THR A 124 27.25 1.40 -27.70
C THR A 124 28.08 2.35 -28.55
N PHE A 125 27.47 3.02 -29.55
CA PHE A 125 28.16 4.03 -30.35
C PHE A 125 28.60 5.25 -29.53
N ARG A 126 27.80 5.72 -28.56
CA ARG A 126 28.21 6.83 -27.65
C ARG A 126 29.39 6.44 -26.77
N LEU A 127 29.40 5.22 -26.21
CA LEU A 127 30.50 4.73 -25.38
C LEU A 127 31.80 4.59 -26.20
N LEU A 128 31.70 4.12 -27.44
CA LEU A 128 32.86 4.02 -28.33
C LEU A 128 33.36 5.41 -28.78
N LYS A 129 32.46 6.35 -29.08
CA LYS A 129 32.83 7.71 -29.50
C LYS A 129 33.47 8.53 -28.36
N GLY A 130 33.04 8.32 -27.12
CA GLY A 130 33.68 8.93 -25.94
C GLY A 130 35.09 8.39 -25.68
N ARG A 131 35.35 7.12 -26.00
CA ARG A 131 36.67 6.49 -25.87
C ARG A 131 37.65 6.93 -26.97
N VAL A 132 37.15 7.27 -28.16
CA VAL A 132 37.97 7.78 -29.28
C VAL A 132 38.40 9.24 -29.08
N ASN A 133 37.68 10.02 -28.27
CA ASN A 133 37.98 11.45 -28.06
C ASN A 133 38.93 11.70 -26.85
N GLN A 134 39.54 10.65 -26.30
CA GLN A 134 40.50 10.69 -25.19
C GLN A 134 41.94 10.29 -25.59
N HIS A 135 42.18 10.02 -26.88
CA HIS A 135 43.51 9.85 -27.48
C HIS A 135 43.71 10.88 -28.57
#